data_AF-A0A161J7M5-F1
#
_entry.id   AF-A0A161J7M5-F1
#
_cell.length_a   1.000
_cell.length_b   1.000
_cell.length_c   1.000
_cell.angle_alpha   90.00
_cell.angle_beta   90.00
_cell.angle_gamma   90.00
#
_symmetry.space_group_name_H-M   'P 1'
#
loop_
_entity.id
_entity.type
_entity.pdbx_description
1 polymer ?
#
loop_
_entity_poly.entity_id
_entity_poly.type
_entity_poly.pdbx_seq_one_letter_code
_entity_poly.pdbx_strand_id
1 'polypeptide(L)'
;MNFFSLHPNVYATGRPKGLIGMLENVWVSNHTPGEGTLYLISGFSNYNGGVRFYETFTEHINQGGRVIAILGGSTSQRLSSRQVVEELLNRGVEVHIINRKRILHAKLYGASNNLGESLVVSSGNFTGPGMSQNIEASLLLDNNTTQSMGFSWNDMISEMLNQNWHIHNMTNATDVSPGWNLLYDERTTNLTLDETERVTLIVTLGHADTARIQAAPGTTAGQGTQYFWLSKDSYDFFPPLTIRNRRGTKATYSSLINMNYIDINYTDTQCRVTFEAENNFDFRLGTGKLRYTGVAESNDIAAITRVGDSDYELRIIKQDTPEYAQLDPYAVSFIGNRGKRFGYISNEEFGRIIGVTF
;
A
#
# COMPACT_ATOMS: atom_id res chain seq x y z
N MET A 1 -6.44 4.36 -24.54
CA MET A 1 -5.18 5.13 -24.74
C MET A 1 -4.10 4.47 -23.91
N ASN A 2 -2.90 4.32 -24.47
CA ASN A 2 -1.74 3.75 -23.78
C ASN A 2 -1.09 4.77 -22.84
N PHE A 3 -0.49 4.30 -21.74
CA PHE A 3 0.21 5.16 -20.79
C PHE A 3 1.52 4.54 -20.32
N PHE A 4 2.50 5.38 -20.03
CA PHE A 4 3.75 4.99 -19.37
C PHE A 4 3.94 5.85 -18.12
N SER A 5 4.43 5.23 -17.04
CA SER A 5 4.88 5.93 -15.84
C SER A 5 6.18 5.36 -15.32
N LEU A 6 6.99 6.23 -14.73
CA LEU A 6 8.12 5.92 -13.86
C LEU A 6 7.82 6.59 -12.52
N HIS A 7 7.48 5.78 -11.51
CA HIS A 7 7.12 6.27 -10.17
C HIS A 7 8.27 6.01 -9.17
N PRO A 8 8.32 6.66 -8.00
CA PRO A 8 7.37 7.66 -7.47
C PRO A 8 7.57 9.05 -8.11
N ASN A 9 6.53 9.57 -8.77
CA ASN A 9 6.45 10.94 -9.30
C ASN A 9 7.64 11.40 -10.18
N VAL A 10 8.34 10.48 -10.86
CA VAL A 10 9.52 10.81 -11.69
C VAL A 10 9.10 11.29 -13.08
N TYR A 11 8.32 10.48 -13.80
CA TYR A 11 7.86 10.78 -15.16
C TYR A 11 6.56 10.05 -15.47
N ALA A 12 5.67 10.68 -16.24
CA ALA A 12 4.47 10.01 -16.74
C ALA A 12 3.98 10.67 -18.03
N THR A 13 3.57 9.86 -19.00
CA THR A 13 3.06 10.37 -20.30
C THR A 13 1.60 10.84 -20.22
N GLY A 14 0.88 10.50 -19.15
CA GLY A 14 -0.54 10.83 -19.02
C GLY A 14 -1.00 10.97 -17.58
N ARG A 15 -2.30 10.71 -17.36
CA ARG A 15 -2.97 10.84 -16.06
C ARG A 15 -2.42 9.84 -15.03
N PRO A 16 -2.24 8.54 -15.31
CA PRO A 16 -1.66 7.61 -14.34
C PRO A 16 -0.21 8.00 -14.02
N LYS A 17 0.12 8.13 -12.73
CA LYS A 17 1.46 8.55 -12.26
C LYS A 17 2.31 7.42 -11.68
N GLY A 18 1.79 6.21 -11.62
CA GLY A 18 2.46 5.03 -11.07
C GLY A 18 1.62 3.76 -11.25
N LEU A 19 2.08 2.64 -10.69
CA LEU A 19 1.43 1.34 -10.87
C LEU A 19 -0.02 1.34 -10.35
N ILE A 20 -0.28 1.92 -9.17
CA ILE A 20 -1.63 2.05 -8.62
C ILE A 20 -2.59 2.70 -9.63
N GLY A 21 -2.20 3.83 -10.23
CA GLY A 21 -3.04 4.51 -11.22
C GLY A 21 -3.25 3.73 -12.52
N MET A 22 -2.31 2.88 -12.92
CA MET A 22 -2.48 1.96 -14.05
C MET A 22 -3.48 0.85 -13.71
N LEU A 23 -3.39 0.30 -12.49
CA LEU A 23 -4.32 -0.73 -12.01
C LEU A 23 -5.73 -0.18 -11.79
N GLU A 24 -5.87 1.03 -11.26
CA GLU A 24 -7.16 1.74 -11.19
C GLU A 24 -7.77 1.97 -12.56
N ASN A 25 -6.95 2.14 -13.60
CA ASN A 25 -7.47 2.29 -14.96
C ASN A 25 -8.11 0.99 -15.44
N VAL A 26 -7.42 -0.14 -15.29
CA VAL A 26 -7.82 -1.43 -15.87
C VAL A 26 -8.78 -2.24 -15.01
N TRP A 27 -8.78 -2.07 -13.69
CA TRP A 27 -9.62 -2.84 -12.77
C TRP A 27 -10.80 -2.05 -12.22
N VAL A 28 -10.82 -0.72 -12.37
CA VAL A 28 -11.86 0.13 -11.78
C VAL A 28 -12.50 1.05 -12.83
N SER A 29 -11.71 1.92 -13.46
CA SER A 29 -12.25 3.01 -14.28
C SER A 29 -12.85 2.54 -15.61
N ASN A 30 -12.20 1.54 -16.24
CA ASN A 30 -12.60 0.98 -17.53
C ASN A 30 -13.06 -0.48 -17.39
N HIS A 31 -13.63 -0.82 -16.24
CA HIS A 31 -14.08 -2.18 -15.96
C HIS A 31 -15.48 -2.17 -15.36
N THR A 32 -16.30 -3.14 -15.77
CA THR A 32 -17.62 -3.38 -15.18
C THR A 32 -17.50 -4.59 -14.23
N PRO A 33 -17.73 -4.43 -12.92
CA PRO A 33 -17.67 -5.54 -11.98
C PRO A 33 -18.55 -6.73 -12.43
N GLY A 34 -18.00 -7.93 -12.38
CA GLY A 34 -18.66 -9.16 -12.83
C GLY A 34 -18.32 -9.57 -14.26
N GLU A 35 -17.84 -8.64 -15.09
CA GLU A 35 -17.60 -8.90 -16.50
C GLU A 35 -16.22 -9.54 -16.74
N GLY A 36 -16.19 -10.82 -17.10
CA GLY A 36 -14.96 -11.50 -17.52
C GLY A 36 -13.97 -11.76 -16.37
N THR A 37 -12.67 -11.63 -16.66
CA THR A 37 -11.59 -12.07 -15.76
C THR A 37 -10.56 -10.97 -15.51
N LEU A 38 -10.21 -10.75 -14.24
CA LEU A 38 -9.05 -9.93 -13.85
C LEU A 38 -7.83 -10.83 -13.62
N TYR A 39 -6.66 -10.36 -14.06
CA TYR A 39 -5.42 -11.13 -13.98
C TYR A 39 -4.36 -10.40 -13.16
N LEU A 40 -3.73 -11.14 -12.25
CA LEU A 40 -2.64 -10.72 -11.40
C LEU A 40 -1.49 -11.72 -11.53
N ILE A 41 -0.38 -11.32 -12.15
CA ILE A 41 0.85 -12.13 -12.19
C ILE A 41 1.98 -11.35 -11.56
N SER A 42 2.58 -11.90 -10.51
CA SER A 42 3.66 -11.21 -9.78
C SER A 42 4.63 -12.21 -9.16
N GLY A 43 5.93 -11.98 -9.35
CA GLY A 43 6.97 -12.80 -8.73
C GLY A 43 7.01 -12.67 -7.20
N PHE A 44 6.66 -11.50 -6.67
CA PHE A 44 6.60 -11.22 -5.24
C PHE A 44 5.23 -10.64 -4.88
N SER A 45 4.75 -10.91 -3.66
CA SER A 45 3.53 -10.30 -3.15
C SER A 45 3.47 -10.24 -1.63
N ASN A 46 2.90 -9.17 -1.09
CA ASN A 46 2.69 -9.02 0.35
C ASN A 46 1.36 -8.32 0.64
N TYR A 47 0.91 -8.32 1.90
CA TYR A 47 -0.45 -7.93 2.24
C TYR A 47 -0.77 -6.48 1.81
N ASN A 48 0.16 -5.56 2.05
CA ASN A 48 -0.04 -4.14 1.72
C ASN A 48 -0.02 -3.87 0.21
N GLY A 49 0.53 -4.78 -0.61
CA GLY A 49 0.42 -4.68 -2.07
C GLY A 49 -1.01 -4.81 -2.59
N GLY A 50 -1.92 -5.42 -1.83
CA GLY A 50 -3.30 -5.68 -2.24
C GLY A 50 -4.38 -4.83 -1.58
N VAL A 51 -4.08 -4.09 -0.50
CA VAL A 51 -5.12 -3.36 0.27
C VAL A 51 -5.92 -2.35 -0.56
N ARG A 52 -5.35 -1.85 -1.65
CA ARG A 52 -6.04 -0.96 -2.59
C ARG A 52 -7.11 -1.69 -3.41
N PHE A 53 -6.95 -2.98 -3.70
CA PHE A 53 -7.73 -3.71 -4.71
C PHE A 53 -8.52 -4.90 -4.17
N TYR A 54 -8.34 -5.29 -2.91
CA TYR A 54 -9.10 -6.43 -2.37
C TYR A 54 -10.62 -6.25 -2.46
N GLU A 55 -11.16 -5.06 -2.22
CA GLU A 55 -12.60 -4.81 -2.40
C GLU A 55 -13.01 -4.82 -3.89
N THR A 56 -12.14 -4.34 -4.78
CA THR A 56 -12.36 -4.45 -6.23
C THR A 56 -12.49 -5.92 -6.66
N PHE A 57 -11.65 -6.81 -6.12
CA PHE A 57 -11.75 -8.24 -6.38
C PHE A 57 -13.01 -8.85 -5.77
N THR A 58 -13.33 -8.51 -4.51
CA THR A 58 -14.58 -8.94 -3.85
C THR A 58 -15.80 -8.57 -4.69
N GLU A 59 -15.91 -7.33 -5.13
CA GLU A 59 -17.05 -6.84 -5.91
C GLU A 59 -17.15 -7.54 -7.26
N HIS A 60 -16.03 -7.66 -7.97
CA HIS A 60 -15.98 -8.35 -9.27
C HIS A 60 -16.44 -9.81 -9.15
N ILE A 61 -15.98 -10.53 -8.13
CA ILE A 61 -16.33 -11.94 -7.90
C ILE A 61 -17.79 -12.08 -7.47
N ASN A 62 -18.27 -11.21 -6.58
CA ASN A 62 -19.66 -11.22 -6.13
C ASN A 62 -20.66 -10.94 -7.27
N GLN A 63 -20.23 -10.22 -8.31
CA GLN A 63 -21.02 -9.97 -9.52
C GLN A 63 -20.85 -11.06 -10.61
N GLY A 64 -20.20 -12.18 -10.28
CA GLY A 64 -20.05 -13.34 -11.16
C GLY A 64 -18.77 -13.38 -12.00
N GLY A 65 -17.87 -12.43 -11.80
CA GLY A 65 -16.58 -12.37 -12.48
C GLY A 65 -15.54 -13.29 -11.85
N ARG A 66 -14.39 -13.46 -12.52
CA ARG A 66 -13.25 -14.25 -12.02
C ARG A 66 -12.03 -13.36 -11.78
N VAL A 67 -11.20 -13.76 -10.82
CA VAL A 67 -9.87 -13.17 -10.63
C VAL A 67 -8.87 -14.31 -10.53
N ILE A 68 -7.82 -14.28 -11.36
CA ILE A 68 -6.76 -15.28 -11.37
C ILE A 68 -5.46 -14.62 -10.93
N ALA A 69 -4.85 -15.16 -9.88
CA ALA A 69 -3.55 -14.75 -9.36
C ALA A 69 -2.51 -15.87 -9.56
N ILE A 70 -1.42 -15.59 -10.26
CA ILE A 70 -0.27 -16.50 -10.38
C ILE A 70 0.95 -15.83 -9.74
N LEU A 71 1.44 -16.44 -8.66
CA LEU A 71 2.45 -15.85 -7.78
C LEU A 71 3.69 -16.73 -7.65
N GLY A 72 4.83 -16.13 -7.28
CA GLY A 72 6.08 -16.85 -7.00
C GLY A 72 6.11 -17.42 -5.58
N GLY A 73 6.59 -18.65 -5.42
CA GLY A 73 6.77 -19.29 -4.12
C GLY A 73 8.17 -19.89 -3.94
N SER A 74 8.69 -19.83 -2.71
CA SER A 74 10.00 -20.39 -2.36
C SER A 74 10.07 -20.74 -0.87
N THR A 75 10.70 -21.86 -0.54
CA THR A 75 10.96 -22.25 0.86
C THR A 75 12.10 -21.47 1.50
N SER A 76 12.90 -20.74 0.71
CA SER A 76 14.12 -20.07 1.18
C SER A 76 14.22 -18.59 0.79
N GLN A 77 13.20 -18.05 0.12
CA GLN A 77 13.14 -16.65 -0.29
C GLN A 77 11.76 -16.07 0.00
N ARG A 78 11.71 -14.83 0.51
CA ARG A 78 10.47 -14.10 0.80
C ARG A 78 9.85 -13.58 -0.51
N LEU A 79 9.19 -14.47 -1.26
CA LEU A 79 8.52 -14.14 -2.52
C LEU A 79 7.09 -13.64 -2.28
N SER A 80 6.19 -14.57 -2.00
CA SER A 80 4.79 -14.28 -1.66
C SER A 80 4.52 -14.63 -0.20
N SER A 81 3.81 -13.75 0.50
CA SER A 81 3.44 -14.00 1.89
C SER A 81 2.25 -14.93 2.03
N ARG A 82 2.16 -15.57 3.19
CA ARG A 82 0.97 -16.30 3.60
C ARG A 82 -0.23 -15.36 3.72
N GLN A 83 -0.03 -14.17 4.30
CA GLN A 83 -1.10 -13.20 4.56
C GLN A 83 -1.79 -12.71 3.28
N VAL A 84 -1.04 -12.38 2.22
CA VAL A 84 -1.64 -11.93 0.95
C VAL A 84 -2.39 -13.07 0.26
N VAL A 85 -1.85 -14.30 0.31
CA VAL A 85 -2.50 -15.47 -0.30
C VAL A 85 -3.79 -15.81 0.43
N GLU A 86 -3.78 -15.85 1.76
CA GLU A 86 -4.99 -16.05 2.57
C GLU A 86 -6.04 -14.98 2.27
N GLU A 87 -5.65 -13.71 2.18
CA GLU A 87 -6.60 -12.62 1.88
C GLU A 87 -7.22 -12.76 0.49
N LEU A 88 -6.42 -13.06 -0.55
CA LEU A 88 -6.91 -13.29 -1.91
C LEU A 88 -7.87 -14.48 -1.96
N LEU A 89 -7.51 -15.61 -1.33
CA LEU A 89 -8.37 -16.80 -1.25
C LEU A 89 -9.69 -16.49 -0.54
N ASN A 90 -9.65 -15.71 0.55
CA ASN A 90 -10.85 -15.28 1.28
C ASN A 90 -11.80 -14.42 0.44
N ARG A 91 -11.33 -13.77 -0.64
CA ARG A 91 -12.17 -13.03 -1.59
C ARG A 91 -12.71 -13.89 -2.73
N GLY A 92 -12.30 -15.15 -2.82
CA GLY A 92 -12.66 -16.07 -3.91
C GLY A 92 -11.72 -16.00 -5.11
N VAL A 93 -10.53 -15.40 -4.97
CA VAL A 93 -9.53 -15.36 -6.05
C VAL A 93 -8.98 -16.77 -6.31
N GLU A 94 -8.79 -17.11 -7.58
CA GLU A 94 -8.11 -18.33 -8.01
C GLU A 94 -6.59 -18.13 -7.89
N VAL A 95 -5.97 -18.69 -6.84
CA VAL A 95 -4.56 -18.44 -6.53
C VAL A 95 -3.70 -19.66 -6.90
N HIS A 96 -2.68 -19.42 -7.71
CA HIS A 96 -1.67 -20.40 -8.11
C HIS A 96 -0.27 -19.97 -7.67
N ILE A 97 0.50 -20.87 -7.07
CA ILE A 97 1.88 -20.61 -6.63
C ILE A 97 2.85 -21.42 -7.49
N ILE A 98 3.79 -20.74 -8.15
CA ILE A 98 4.85 -21.36 -8.96
C ILE A 98 6.09 -21.56 -8.09
N ASN A 99 6.49 -22.82 -7.91
CA ASN A 99 7.77 -23.21 -7.31
C ASN A 99 8.81 -23.54 -8.39
N ARG A 100 9.78 -22.64 -8.60
CA ARG A 100 10.81 -22.86 -9.62
C ARG A 100 12.14 -22.24 -9.20
N LYS A 101 13.25 -22.97 -9.37
CA LYS A 101 14.62 -22.47 -9.07
C LYS A 101 14.96 -21.18 -9.83
N ARG A 102 14.44 -21.05 -11.04
CA ARG A 102 14.39 -19.80 -11.80
C ARG A 102 12.97 -19.28 -11.68
N ILE A 103 12.78 -18.41 -10.70
CA ILE A 103 11.47 -18.00 -10.16
C ILE A 103 10.58 -17.39 -11.24
N LEU A 104 9.26 -17.40 -11.00
CA LEU A 104 8.37 -16.46 -11.67
C LEU A 104 8.89 -15.05 -11.36
N HIS A 105 9.29 -14.31 -12.39
CA HIS A 105 9.84 -12.98 -12.24
C HIS A 105 9.03 -11.92 -12.97
N ALA A 106 8.05 -12.34 -13.77
CA ALA A 106 7.15 -11.47 -14.49
C ALA A 106 6.22 -10.72 -13.53
N LYS A 107 5.81 -9.52 -13.94
CA LYS A 107 4.91 -8.64 -13.20
C LYS A 107 3.99 -7.98 -14.22
N LEU A 108 2.79 -8.50 -14.31
CA LEU A 108 1.80 -8.05 -15.27
C LEU A 108 0.40 -8.24 -14.73
N TYR A 109 -0.47 -7.31 -15.13
CA TYR A 109 -1.79 -7.14 -14.58
C TYR A 109 -2.74 -6.75 -15.69
N GLY A 110 -4.03 -7.04 -15.55
CA GLY A 110 -4.98 -6.62 -16.56
C GLY A 110 -6.34 -7.24 -16.42
N ALA A 111 -7.11 -7.15 -17.50
CA ALA A 111 -8.46 -7.68 -17.59
C ALA A 111 -8.70 -8.24 -19.00
N SER A 112 -9.54 -9.27 -19.08
CA SER A 112 -10.21 -9.72 -20.29
C SER A 112 -11.72 -9.57 -20.06
N ASN A 113 -12.37 -8.73 -20.87
CA ASN A 113 -13.79 -8.42 -20.76
C ASN A 113 -14.40 -8.23 -22.17
N ASN A 114 -15.65 -7.76 -22.29
CA ASN A 114 -16.33 -7.61 -23.57
C ASN A 114 -15.69 -6.55 -24.47
N LEU A 115 -14.88 -5.64 -23.92
CA LEU A 115 -14.10 -4.65 -24.68
C LEU A 115 -12.80 -5.26 -25.25
N GLY A 116 -12.42 -6.47 -24.82
CA GLY A 116 -11.20 -7.17 -25.19
C GLY A 116 -10.19 -7.20 -24.05
N GLU A 117 -8.90 -7.18 -24.41
CA GLU A 117 -7.80 -7.37 -23.46
C GLU A 117 -7.20 -6.03 -23.03
N SER A 118 -6.96 -5.84 -21.74
CA SER A 118 -6.15 -4.74 -21.22
C SER A 118 -4.95 -5.30 -20.51
N LEU A 119 -3.77 -4.69 -20.71
CA LEU A 119 -2.49 -5.20 -20.22
C LEU A 119 -1.67 -4.08 -19.58
N VAL A 120 -1.20 -4.33 -18.37
CA VAL A 120 -0.18 -3.55 -17.69
C VAL A 120 1.04 -4.44 -17.51
N VAL A 121 2.19 -4.01 -18.02
CA VAL A 121 3.50 -4.63 -17.75
C VAL A 121 4.29 -3.70 -16.85
N SER A 122 4.90 -4.22 -15.79
CA SER A 122 5.60 -3.40 -14.81
C SER A 122 6.90 -4.04 -14.32
N SER A 123 7.77 -3.22 -13.73
CA SER A 123 8.83 -3.69 -12.84
C SER A 123 8.36 -3.80 -11.38
N GLY A 124 7.25 -3.15 -11.02
CA GLY A 124 6.66 -3.16 -9.69
C GLY A 124 5.92 -4.46 -9.40
N ASN A 125 6.21 -5.07 -8.25
CA ASN A 125 5.53 -6.26 -7.75
C ASN A 125 4.20 -5.89 -7.06
N PHE A 126 3.37 -6.90 -6.79
CA PHE A 126 2.17 -6.78 -5.95
C PHE A 126 2.52 -6.70 -4.45
N THR A 127 3.38 -5.75 -4.10
CA THR A 127 3.91 -5.53 -2.75
C THR A 127 3.78 -4.05 -2.37
N GLY A 128 3.84 -3.74 -1.07
CA GLY A 128 3.88 -2.36 -0.59
C GLY A 128 4.93 -1.49 -1.31
N PRO A 129 6.21 -1.93 -1.38
CA PRO A 129 7.25 -1.15 -2.07
C PRO A 129 7.00 -0.95 -3.57
N GLY A 130 6.54 -1.99 -4.28
CA GLY A 130 6.25 -1.90 -5.72
C GLY A 130 5.05 -1.02 -6.08
N MET A 131 4.25 -0.65 -5.07
CA MET A 131 3.09 0.24 -5.19
C MET A 131 3.35 1.65 -4.62
N SER A 132 4.53 1.89 -4.03
CA SER A 132 4.84 3.09 -3.25
C SER A 132 6.16 3.73 -3.70
N GLN A 133 7.27 3.50 -2.98
CA GLN A 133 8.51 4.28 -3.14
C GLN A 133 9.55 3.65 -4.06
N ASN A 134 9.42 2.39 -4.47
CA ASN A 134 10.36 1.84 -5.44
C ASN A 134 10.34 2.64 -6.74
N ILE A 135 11.51 2.80 -7.35
CA ILE A 135 11.60 3.36 -8.70
C ILE A 135 11.13 2.29 -9.69
N GLU A 136 9.89 2.39 -10.14
CA GLU A 136 9.27 1.37 -10.99
C GLU A 136 8.67 1.96 -12.27
N ALA A 137 8.92 1.26 -13.38
CA ALA A 137 8.33 1.55 -14.67
C ALA A 137 7.08 0.71 -14.89
N SER A 138 6.04 1.33 -15.45
CA SER A 138 4.78 0.67 -15.81
C SER A 138 4.29 1.13 -17.16
N LEU A 139 3.88 0.19 -18.01
CA LEU A 139 3.29 0.42 -19.32
C LEU A 139 1.89 -0.19 -19.36
N LEU A 140 0.88 0.65 -19.64
CA LEU A 140 -0.49 0.25 -19.87
C LEU A 140 -0.79 0.28 -21.37
N LEU A 141 -1.34 -0.82 -21.87
CA LEU A 141 -1.79 -1.02 -23.24
C LEU A 141 -3.30 -1.21 -23.25
N ASP A 142 -3.98 -0.43 -24.10
CA ASP A 142 -5.43 -0.49 -24.28
C ASP A 142 -5.89 -1.62 -25.21
N ASN A 143 -7.21 -1.79 -25.31
CA ASN A 143 -7.84 -2.86 -26.08
C ASN A 143 -7.45 -2.86 -27.57
N ASN A 144 -7.36 -1.68 -28.20
CA ASN A 144 -6.98 -1.58 -29.61
C ASN A 144 -5.53 -2.03 -29.82
N THR A 145 -4.65 -1.65 -28.89
CA THR A 145 -3.23 -1.99 -28.97
C THR A 145 -3.00 -3.48 -28.74
N THR A 146 -3.61 -4.05 -27.70
CA THR A 146 -3.51 -5.49 -27.38
C THR A 146 -4.11 -6.35 -28.49
N GLN A 147 -5.24 -5.94 -29.07
CA GLN A 147 -5.83 -6.61 -30.24
C GLN A 147 -4.89 -6.57 -31.45
N SER A 148 -4.33 -5.40 -31.76
CA SER A 148 -3.44 -5.22 -32.92
C SER A 148 -2.15 -6.04 -32.82
N MET A 149 -1.63 -6.23 -31.59
CA MET A 149 -0.44 -7.05 -31.35
C MET A 149 -0.75 -8.54 -31.11
N GLY A 150 -2.03 -8.94 -31.12
CA GLY A 150 -2.45 -10.33 -30.92
C GLY A 150 -2.23 -10.87 -29.50
N PHE A 151 -2.28 -10.00 -28.48
CA PHE A 151 -2.20 -10.44 -27.08
C PHE A 151 -3.53 -11.04 -26.62
N SER A 152 -3.47 -12.13 -25.87
CA SER A 152 -4.62 -12.84 -25.28
C SER A 152 -4.24 -13.36 -23.89
N TRP A 153 -4.95 -12.93 -22.84
CA TRP A 153 -4.72 -13.43 -21.48
C TRP A 153 -4.96 -14.94 -21.39
N ASN A 154 -6.05 -15.42 -22.01
CA ASN A 154 -6.41 -16.83 -21.95
C ASN A 154 -5.33 -17.73 -22.56
N ASP A 155 -4.76 -17.34 -23.71
CA ASP A 155 -3.73 -18.14 -24.37
C ASP A 155 -2.44 -18.14 -23.55
N MET A 156 -2.03 -16.97 -23.04
CA MET A 156 -0.85 -16.87 -22.19
C MET A 156 -0.97 -17.71 -20.91
N ILE A 157 -2.11 -17.63 -20.21
CA ILE A 157 -2.36 -18.39 -18.98
C ILE A 157 -2.41 -19.89 -19.28
N SER A 158 -3.08 -20.28 -20.36
CA SER A 158 -3.14 -21.68 -20.80
C SER A 158 -1.74 -22.23 -21.05
N GLU A 159 -0.89 -21.48 -21.76
CA GLU A 159 0.50 -21.86 -22.01
C GLU A 159 1.32 -21.94 -20.72
N MET A 160 1.16 -20.99 -19.77
CA MET A 160 1.83 -21.03 -18.47
C MET A 160 1.49 -22.30 -17.69
N LEU A 161 0.22 -22.71 -17.68
CA LEU A 161 -0.24 -23.90 -16.96
C LEU A 161 0.23 -25.21 -17.63
N ASN A 162 0.55 -25.19 -18.92
CA ASN A 162 1.00 -26.36 -19.69
C ASN A 162 2.53 -26.56 -19.74
N GLN A 163 3.33 -25.70 -19.08
CA GLN A 163 4.81 -25.81 -19.11
C GLN A 163 5.41 -26.96 -18.26
N ASN A 164 4.59 -27.80 -17.63
CA ASN A 164 5.03 -28.79 -16.62
C ASN A 164 5.81 -28.17 -15.45
N TRP A 165 5.50 -26.92 -15.09
CA TRP A 165 6.05 -26.30 -13.88
C TRP A 165 5.40 -26.87 -12.63
N HIS A 166 6.10 -26.77 -11.48
CA HIS A 166 5.49 -27.08 -10.19
C HIS A 166 4.56 -25.93 -9.78
N ILE A 167 3.31 -26.03 -10.19
CA ILE A 167 2.26 -25.05 -9.90
C ILE A 167 1.32 -25.65 -8.86
N HIS A 168 1.19 -24.98 -7.72
CA HIS A 168 0.28 -25.36 -6.65
C HIS A 168 -0.98 -24.51 -6.76
N ASN A 169 -2.11 -25.13 -7.08
CA ASN A 169 -3.41 -24.48 -6.96
C ASN A 169 -3.77 -24.40 -5.47
N MET A 170 -3.96 -23.17 -4.97
CA MET A 170 -4.27 -22.89 -3.57
C MET A 170 -5.77 -22.73 -3.32
N THR A 171 -6.58 -22.63 -4.37
CA THR A 171 -8.04 -22.59 -4.25
C THR A 171 -8.56 -23.88 -3.66
N ASN A 172 -9.27 -23.78 -2.53
CA ASN A 172 -9.74 -24.93 -1.73
C ASN A 172 -8.63 -25.90 -1.32
N ALA A 173 -7.38 -25.44 -1.24
CA ALA A 173 -6.27 -26.28 -0.80
C ALA A 173 -6.42 -26.65 0.68
N THR A 174 -6.07 -27.90 1.00
CA THR A 174 -5.96 -28.36 2.39
C THR A 174 -4.78 -27.69 3.09
N ASP A 175 -4.83 -27.58 4.42
CA ASP A 175 -3.73 -27.05 5.22
C ASP A 175 -2.40 -27.81 5.05
N VAL A 176 -2.47 -29.08 4.61
CA VAL A 176 -1.28 -29.92 4.32
C VAL A 176 -0.72 -29.73 2.90
N SER A 177 -1.30 -28.82 2.11
CA SER A 177 -0.81 -28.55 0.75
C SER A 177 0.65 -28.09 0.80
N PRO A 178 1.55 -28.68 -0.01
CA PRO A 178 2.94 -28.25 -0.06
C PRO A 178 3.11 -26.80 -0.53
N GLY A 179 2.09 -26.21 -1.17
CA GLY A 179 2.08 -24.80 -1.55
C GLY A 179 2.22 -23.85 -0.36
N TRP A 180 1.72 -24.21 0.83
CA TRP A 180 1.85 -23.39 2.03
C TRP A 180 3.30 -23.23 2.50
N ASN A 181 4.15 -24.23 2.27
CA ASN A 181 5.57 -24.18 2.62
C ASN A 181 6.38 -23.21 1.74
N LEU A 182 5.79 -22.74 0.63
CA LEU A 182 6.42 -21.81 -0.30
C LEU A 182 6.19 -20.34 0.05
N LEU A 183 5.40 -20.09 1.08
CA LEU A 183 4.98 -18.76 1.49
C LEU A 183 5.68 -18.38 2.80
N TYR A 184 6.09 -17.12 2.91
CA TYR A 184 6.70 -16.61 4.13
C TYR A 184 5.67 -15.96 5.05
N ASP A 185 5.97 -15.86 6.34
CA ASP A 185 5.15 -15.14 7.32
C ASP A 185 5.60 -13.68 7.45
N GLU A 186 4.75 -12.71 7.11
CA GLU A 186 5.08 -11.28 7.24
C GLU A 186 5.27 -10.81 8.69
N ARG A 187 4.79 -11.57 9.67
CA ARG A 187 4.99 -11.26 11.10
C ARG A 187 6.40 -11.60 11.57
N THR A 188 7.11 -12.46 10.84
CA THR A 188 8.52 -12.76 11.12
C THR A 188 9.38 -11.74 10.40
N THR A 189 10.00 -10.86 11.18
CA THR A 189 10.86 -9.79 10.68
C THR A 189 12.31 -10.00 11.11
N ASN A 190 13.20 -9.12 10.64
CA ASN A 190 14.61 -9.17 11.01
C ASN A 190 14.79 -8.79 12.49
N LEU A 191 15.91 -9.20 13.10
CA LEU A 191 16.23 -8.83 14.48
C LEU A 191 16.34 -7.31 14.67
N THR A 192 16.77 -6.62 13.62
CA THR A 192 16.88 -5.16 13.55
C THR A 192 16.26 -4.67 12.25
N LEU A 193 15.64 -3.49 12.29
CA LEU A 193 15.10 -2.83 11.10
C LEU A 193 16.20 -2.60 10.07
N ASP A 194 15.93 -3.02 8.83
CA ASP A 194 16.83 -2.86 7.69
C ASP A 194 17.08 -1.37 7.40
N GLU A 195 18.29 -1.03 6.97
CA GLU A 195 18.66 0.36 6.68
C GLU A 195 17.76 1.00 5.63
N THR A 196 17.30 0.22 4.65
CA THR A 196 16.36 0.68 3.61
C THR A 196 14.98 1.06 4.16
N GLU A 197 14.62 0.59 5.36
CA GLU A 197 13.35 0.88 6.03
C GLU A 197 13.46 1.98 7.09
N ARG A 198 14.68 2.49 7.36
CA ARG A 198 14.96 3.57 8.32
C ARG A 198 14.67 4.94 7.72
N VAL A 199 13.38 5.22 7.56
CA VAL A 199 12.87 6.46 6.97
C VAL A 199 11.88 7.17 7.89
N THR A 200 11.77 8.48 7.70
CA THR A 200 10.84 9.37 8.38
C THR A 200 9.85 9.93 7.38
N LEU A 201 8.57 9.78 7.67
CA LEU A 201 7.48 10.43 6.95
C LEU A 201 7.27 11.84 7.49
N ILE A 202 7.40 12.83 6.61
CA ILE A 202 7.12 14.24 6.88
C ILE A 202 5.75 14.58 6.32
N VAL A 203 4.87 15.16 7.14
CA VAL A 203 3.54 15.60 6.70
C VAL A 203 3.17 16.96 7.31
N THR A 204 2.72 17.89 6.47
CA THR A 204 2.20 19.19 6.93
C THR A 204 0.82 18.99 7.57
N LEU A 205 0.57 19.59 8.73
CA LEU A 205 -0.70 19.48 9.45
C LEU A 205 -1.66 20.60 9.04
N GLY A 206 -2.93 20.25 8.86
CA GLY A 206 -4.01 21.20 8.61
C GLY A 206 -4.99 21.30 9.77
N HIS A 207 -6.06 22.08 9.58
CA HIS A 207 -7.09 22.29 10.60
C HIS A 207 -7.75 20.98 11.06
N ALA A 208 -8.05 20.06 10.14
CA ALA A 208 -8.72 18.81 10.50
C ALA A 208 -7.84 17.92 11.42
N ASP A 209 -6.52 18.00 11.27
CA ASP A 209 -5.56 17.25 12.08
C ASP A 209 -5.47 17.81 13.51
N THR A 210 -5.57 19.13 13.68
CA THR A 210 -5.21 19.81 14.93
C THR A 210 -6.39 20.41 15.69
N ALA A 211 -7.58 20.49 15.09
CA ALA A 211 -8.76 21.10 15.72
C ALA A 211 -9.06 20.55 17.13
N ARG A 212 -8.95 19.23 17.35
CA ARG A 212 -9.21 18.61 18.65
C ARG A 212 -8.00 18.57 19.58
N ILE A 213 -6.81 18.80 19.04
CA ILE A 213 -5.58 19.00 19.81
C ILE A 213 -5.61 20.39 20.45
N GLN A 214 -6.07 21.40 19.70
CA GLN A 214 -6.19 22.81 20.11
C GLN A 214 -7.47 23.14 20.89
N ALA A 215 -8.43 22.22 20.99
CA ALA A 215 -9.67 22.47 21.70
C ALA A 215 -9.42 22.68 23.21
N ALA A 216 -10.24 23.51 23.86
CA ALA A 216 -10.21 23.63 25.31
C ALA A 216 -10.63 22.31 25.99
N PRO A 217 -9.93 21.87 27.06
CA PRO A 217 -10.25 20.62 27.75
C PRO A 217 -11.72 20.49 28.16
N GLY A 218 -12.31 19.32 27.90
CA GLY A 218 -13.70 19.01 28.26
C GLY A 218 -14.77 19.57 27.32
N THR A 219 -14.41 20.38 26.32
CA THR A 219 -15.37 20.93 25.35
C THR A 219 -15.78 19.92 24.28
N THR A 220 -16.96 20.10 23.69
CA THR A 220 -17.44 19.27 22.57
C THR A 220 -16.58 19.42 21.31
N ALA A 221 -15.92 20.56 21.13
CA ALA A 221 -15.02 20.83 20.01
C ALA A 221 -13.86 19.83 19.93
N GLY A 222 -13.40 19.33 21.07
CA GLY A 222 -12.36 18.32 21.11
C GLY A 222 -12.86 16.89 21.14
N GLN A 223 -14.15 16.59 20.96
CA GLN A 223 -14.69 15.21 20.94
C GLN A 223 -14.71 14.60 19.53
N GLY A 224 -14.93 13.28 19.44
CA GLY A 224 -14.99 12.53 18.16
C GLY A 224 -13.65 11.92 17.73
N THR A 225 -13.63 11.30 16.56
CA THR A 225 -12.41 10.66 16.03
C THR A 225 -11.33 11.70 15.75
N GLN A 226 -10.10 11.37 16.13
CA GLN A 226 -8.93 12.25 16.01
C GLN A 226 -7.89 11.52 15.17
N TYR A 227 -7.49 12.16 14.07
CA TYR A 227 -6.55 11.59 13.11
C TYR A 227 -5.55 12.63 12.63
N PHE A 228 -4.36 12.16 12.31
CA PHE A 228 -3.55 12.78 11.28
C PHE A 228 -3.80 12.07 9.96
N TRP A 229 -4.14 12.82 8.92
CA TRP A 229 -4.13 12.30 7.54
C TRP A 229 -2.71 12.33 7.02
N LEU A 230 -2.19 11.20 6.54
CA LEU A 230 -0.76 11.06 6.30
C LEU A 230 -0.40 11.21 4.83
N SER A 231 -0.93 10.32 3.99
CA SER A 231 -0.50 10.12 2.61
C SER A 231 -1.57 9.34 1.84
N LYS A 232 -1.32 9.14 0.54
CA LYS A 232 -2.11 8.25 -0.32
C LYS A 232 -1.50 6.86 -0.45
N ASP A 233 -0.18 6.79 -0.52
CA ASP A 233 0.49 5.60 -1.06
C ASP A 233 1.53 4.99 -0.12
N SER A 234 1.44 5.19 1.20
CA SER A 234 2.42 4.68 2.19
C SER A 234 2.34 3.17 2.48
N TYR A 235 2.19 2.35 1.45
CA TYR A 235 1.98 0.90 1.56
C TYR A 235 3.21 0.14 2.10
N ASP A 236 4.41 0.68 1.91
CA ASP A 236 5.69 0.13 2.38
C ASP A 236 6.16 0.70 3.73
N PHE A 237 5.59 1.82 4.16
CA PHE A 237 6.03 2.49 5.38
C PHE A 237 5.50 1.81 6.65
N PHE A 238 4.36 1.13 6.57
CA PHE A 238 3.69 0.51 7.72
C PHE A 238 3.75 -1.02 7.67
N PRO A 239 3.55 -1.70 8.82
CA PRO A 239 3.42 -3.16 8.85
C PRO A 239 2.19 -3.64 8.04
N PRO A 240 2.05 -4.97 7.86
CA PRO A 240 0.88 -5.55 7.21
C PRO A 240 -0.44 -5.09 7.86
N LEU A 241 -1.30 -4.43 7.08
CA LEU A 241 -2.55 -3.80 7.53
C LEU A 241 -3.72 -4.81 7.68
N THR A 242 -3.45 -5.93 8.34
CA THR A 242 -4.34 -7.10 8.42
C THR A 242 -5.58 -6.93 9.30
N ILE A 243 -5.66 -5.86 10.10
CA ILE A 243 -6.82 -5.61 10.97
C ILE A 243 -7.91 -4.90 10.16
N ARG A 244 -8.87 -5.68 9.68
CA ARG A 244 -10.08 -5.16 9.00
C ARG A 244 -11.09 -4.59 9.99
N ASN A 245 -11.85 -3.60 9.56
CA ASN A 245 -12.97 -3.09 10.34
C ASN A 245 -14.14 -4.09 10.36
N ARG A 246 -14.69 -4.32 11.56
CA ARG A 246 -15.96 -5.06 11.74
C ARG A 246 -17.20 -4.17 11.62
N ARG A 247 -17.02 -2.86 11.83
CA ARG A 247 -18.07 -1.84 11.86
C ARG A 247 -17.71 -0.72 10.89
N GLY A 248 -18.73 -0.13 10.28
CA GLY A 248 -18.59 0.86 9.21
C GLY A 248 -18.96 0.25 7.86
N THR A 249 -19.49 1.07 6.96
CA THR A 249 -19.91 0.62 5.62
C THR A 249 -18.77 0.57 4.62
N LYS A 250 -17.68 1.29 4.89
CA LYS A 250 -16.50 1.39 4.04
C LYS A 250 -15.37 0.54 4.62
N ALA A 251 -14.73 -0.26 3.78
CA ALA A 251 -13.63 -1.13 4.16
C ALA A 251 -12.40 -0.32 4.55
N THR A 252 -11.80 -0.71 5.67
CA THR A 252 -10.54 -0.17 6.14
C THR A 252 -9.60 -1.29 6.57
N TYR A 253 -8.32 -1.01 6.41
CA TYR A 253 -7.22 -1.94 6.70
C TYR A 253 -6.29 -1.27 7.68
N SER A 254 -6.03 -1.90 8.82
CA SER A 254 -5.27 -1.28 9.90
C SER A 254 -4.15 -2.16 10.42
N SER A 255 -3.18 -1.52 11.07
CA SER A 255 -2.23 -2.17 11.96
C SER A 255 -2.20 -1.46 13.31
N LEU A 256 -1.78 -2.19 14.35
CA LEU A 256 -1.44 -1.61 15.64
C LEU A 256 0.08 -1.48 15.73
N ILE A 257 0.54 -0.29 16.08
CA ILE A 257 1.96 0.07 16.18
C ILE A 257 2.23 0.72 17.54
N ASN A 258 3.49 0.66 17.95
CA ASN A 258 3.99 1.44 19.07
C ASN A 258 4.32 2.85 18.55
N MET A 259 3.60 3.85 19.07
CA MET A 259 3.83 5.25 18.71
C MET A 259 4.37 6.00 19.93
N ASN A 260 5.64 6.36 19.89
CA ASN A 260 6.27 7.21 20.88
C ASN A 260 6.04 8.68 20.55
N TYR A 261 5.10 9.32 21.24
CA TYR A 261 4.82 10.74 21.15
C TYR A 261 5.83 11.52 22.00
N ILE A 262 6.89 12.00 21.34
CA ILE A 262 8.06 12.61 22.00
C ILE A 262 7.67 13.87 22.77
N ASP A 263 6.83 14.72 22.17
CA ASP A 263 6.44 16.02 22.73
C ASP A 263 5.65 15.93 24.06
N ILE A 264 5.11 14.75 24.38
CA ILE A 264 4.38 14.49 25.63
C ILE A 264 4.97 13.33 26.44
N ASN A 265 6.15 12.82 26.04
CA ASN A 265 6.85 11.71 26.67
C ASN A 265 5.93 10.50 26.95
N TYR A 266 5.20 10.04 25.91
CA TYR A 266 4.22 8.96 26.04
C TYR A 266 4.28 8.00 24.86
N THR A 267 4.34 6.70 25.15
CA THR A 267 4.24 5.65 24.13
C THR A 267 2.85 5.01 24.14
N ASP A 268 2.13 5.14 23.01
CA ASP A 268 0.89 4.40 22.77
C ASP A 268 1.22 3.07 22.07
N THR A 269 1.15 1.97 22.82
CA THR A 269 1.41 0.62 22.30
C THR A 269 0.24 0.04 21.50
N GLN A 270 -0.85 0.80 21.37
CA GLN A 270 -2.06 0.41 20.62
C GLN A 270 -2.44 1.50 19.61
N CYS A 271 -1.45 2.28 19.15
CA CYS A 271 -1.69 3.30 18.15
C CYS A 271 -2.12 2.64 16.84
N ARG A 272 -3.19 3.14 16.23
CA ARG A 272 -3.77 2.56 15.02
C ARG A 272 -3.41 3.39 13.81
N VAL A 273 -2.74 2.77 12.84
CA VAL A 273 -2.67 3.27 11.46
C VAL A 273 -3.76 2.58 10.64
N THR A 274 -4.43 3.34 9.77
CA THR A 274 -5.57 2.86 8.97
C THR A 274 -5.48 3.37 7.54
N PHE A 275 -5.59 2.46 6.58
CA PHE A 275 -5.84 2.75 5.17
C PHE A 275 -7.34 2.63 4.85
N GLU A 276 -7.89 3.61 4.13
CA GLU A 276 -9.33 3.73 3.85
C GLU A 276 -9.66 3.35 2.40
N ALA A 277 -9.91 2.07 2.16
CA ALA A 277 -9.99 1.45 0.85
C ALA A 277 -11.28 1.76 0.06
N GLU A 278 -12.32 2.34 0.65
CA GLU A 278 -13.59 2.65 -0.05
C GLU A 278 -14.01 4.11 0.08
N ASN A 279 -13.08 4.99 0.47
CA ASN A 279 -13.34 6.42 0.51
C ASN A 279 -12.38 7.17 -0.39
N ASN A 280 -11.25 7.58 0.18
CA ASN A 280 -10.30 8.45 -0.47
C ASN A 280 -8.94 7.79 -0.62
N PHE A 281 -8.78 6.52 -0.22
CA PHE A 281 -7.52 5.79 -0.27
C PHE A 281 -6.42 6.52 0.53
N ASP A 282 -6.79 7.08 1.68
CA ASP A 282 -5.85 7.75 2.57
C ASP A 282 -5.32 6.80 3.63
N PHE A 283 -4.06 6.99 3.99
CA PHE A 283 -3.50 6.58 5.27
C PHE A 283 -3.82 7.61 6.34
N ARG A 284 -4.28 7.14 7.50
CA ARG A 284 -4.58 7.94 8.67
C ARG A 284 -3.97 7.34 9.92
N LEU A 285 -3.45 8.17 10.80
CA LEU A 285 -2.92 7.78 12.11
C LEU A 285 -3.87 8.24 13.22
N GLY A 286 -4.30 7.32 14.08
CA GLY A 286 -5.11 7.63 15.26
C GLY A 286 -4.30 8.38 16.32
N THR A 287 -4.40 9.70 16.33
CA THR A 287 -3.65 10.59 17.25
C THR A 287 -4.49 11.05 18.44
N GLY A 288 -5.45 10.23 18.88
CA GLY A 288 -6.38 10.56 19.96
C GLY A 288 -5.71 10.87 21.31
N LYS A 289 -4.47 10.43 21.50
CA LYS A 289 -3.64 10.72 22.68
C LYS A 289 -3.16 12.17 22.75
N LEU A 290 -3.16 12.89 21.63
CA LEU A 290 -2.81 14.32 21.56
C LEU A 290 -4.02 15.25 21.77
N ARG A 291 -5.20 14.72 22.03
CA ARG A 291 -6.41 15.53 22.22
C ARG A 291 -6.24 16.45 23.44
N TYR A 292 -6.63 17.71 23.29
CA TYR A 292 -6.54 18.77 24.32
C TYR A 292 -5.12 19.12 24.81
N THR A 293 -4.06 18.62 24.17
CA THR A 293 -2.69 18.87 24.66
C THR A 293 -2.09 20.17 24.13
N GLY A 294 -2.66 20.75 23.07
CA GLY A 294 -2.16 21.97 22.44
C GLY A 294 -0.80 21.83 21.73
N VAL A 295 -0.24 20.62 21.62
CA VAL A 295 1.15 20.42 21.13
C VAL A 295 1.33 20.69 19.64
N ALA A 296 0.26 20.65 18.85
CA ALA A 296 0.31 20.84 17.40
C ALA A 296 -0.81 21.75 16.92
N GLU A 297 -0.50 22.64 15.98
CA GLU A 297 -1.46 23.53 15.32
C GLU A 297 -1.39 23.41 13.79
N SER A 298 -2.26 24.13 13.09
CA SER A 298 -2.25 24.12 11.62
C SER A 298 -0.94 24.73 11.10
N ASN A 299 -0.43 24.17 10.00
CA ASN A 299 0.86 24.47 9.35
C ASN A 299 2.10 23.90 10.05
N ASP A 300 2.01 23.37 11.26
CA ASP A 300 3.10 22.55 11.83
C ASP A 300 3.36 21.31 10.94
N ILE A 301 4.50 20.68 11.12
CA ILE A 301 4.83 19.39 10.50
C ILE A 301 4.75 18.28 11.56
N ALA A 302 4.16 17.14 11.22
CA ALA A 302 4.40 15.90 11.95
C ALA A 302 5.51 15.11 11.24
N ALA A 303 6.54 14.75 11.99
CA ALA A 303 7.59 13.84 11.56
C ALA A 303 7.40 12.49 12.25
N ILE A 304 7.15 11.44 11.46
CA ILE A 304 6.90 10.08 11.94
C ILE A 304 8.09 9.22 11.52
N THR A 305 8.96 8.90 12.46
CA THR A 305 10.21 8.16 12.25
C THR A 305 9.99 6.68 12.54
N ARG A 306 10.29 5.81 11.58
CA ARG A 306 10.26 4.35 11.80
C ARG A 306 11.58 3.88 12.40
N VAL A 307 11.53 3.29 13.59
CA VAL A 307 12.71 2.82 14.34
C VAL A 307 12.72 1.31 14.59
N GLY A 308 11.58 0.66 14.34
CA GLY A 308 11.42 -0.80 14.29
C GLY A 308 10.36 -1.18 13.27
N ASP A 309 10.04 -2.46 13.14
CA ASP A 309 8.99 -2.87 12.20
C ASP A 309 7.65 -2.27 12.57
N SER A 310 7.31 -2.34 13.86
CA SER A 310 6.07 -1.79 14.44
C SER A 310 6.32 -0.65 15.41
N ASP A 311 7.53 -0.10 15.45
CA ASP A 311 7.94 0.95 16.39
C ASP A 311 8.22 2.26 15.66
N TYR A 312 7.56 3.31 16.12
CA TYR A 312 7.58 4.64 15.50
C TYR A 312 7.72 5.72 16.55
N GLU A 313 8.34 6.82 16.17
CA GLU A 313 8.37 8.05 16.94
C GLU A 313 7.63 9.15 16.20
N LEU A 314 6.87 9.97 16.92
CA LEU A 314 6.19 11.14 16.38
C LEU A 314 6.72 12.39 17.09
N ARG A 315 7.17 13.34 16.29
CA ARG A 315 7.57 14.69 16.70
C ARG A 315 6.75 15.74 15.97
N ILE A 316 6.34 16.78 16.69
CA ILE A 316 5.76 17.98 16.09
C ILE A 316 6.88 18.99 15.85
N ILE A 317 7.06 19.36 14.58
CA ILE A 317 7.98 20.41 14.17
C ILE A 317 7.16 21.68 13.98
N LYS A 318 7.36 22.63 14.90
CA LYS A 318 6.59 23.87 14.96
C LYS A 318 6.86 24.74 13.73
N GLN A 319 5.80 25.37 13.20
CA GLN A 319 5.97 26.43 12.21
C GLN A 319 6.90 27.53 12.77
N ASP A 320 7.67 28.17 11.89
CA ASP A 320 8.65 29.22 12.20
C ASP A 320 9.95 28.78 12.88
N THR A 321 10.22 27.48 13.04
CA THR A 321 11.55 27.00 13.51
C THR A 321 12.54 26.75 12.36
N PRO A 322 13.86 26.76 12.62
CA PRO A 322 14.86 26.42 11.61
C PRO A 322 14.72 24.99 11.07
N GLU A 323 14.32 24.03 11.91
CA GLU A 323 14.08 22.64 11.53
C GLU A 323 12.88 22.54 10.59
N TYR A 324 11.82 23.32 10.84
CA TYR A 324 10.67 23.42 9.94
C TYR A 324 11.08 23.85 8.54
N ALA A 325 11.85 24.94 8.43
CA ALA A 325 12.30 25.46 7.14
C ALA A 325 13.18 24.47 6.36
N GLN A 326 13.92 23.60 7.07
CA GLN A 326 14.73 22.55 6.47
C GLN A 326 13.91 21.31 6.07
N LEU A 327 12.85 20.98 6.80
CA LEU A 327 12.04 19.77 6.58
C LEU A 327 10.86 20.01 5.62
N ASP A 328 10.30 21.21 5.56
CA ASP A 328 9.18 21.53 4.67
C ASP A 328 9.44 21.22 3.18
N PRO A 329 10.66 21.44 2.64
CA PRO A 329 10.99 21.05 1.27
C PRO A 329 10.89 19.55 0.98
N TYR A 330 10.97 18.68 2.00
CA TYR A 330 10.81 17.22 1.82
C TYR A 330 9.34 16.81 1.68
N ALA A 331 8.39 17.65 2.10
CA ALA A 331 6.97 17.44 1.88
C ALA A 331 6.58 17.88 0.45
N VAL A 332 6.89 17.05 -0.54
CA VAL A 332 6.75 17.39 -1.98
C VAL A 332 5.43 16.97 -2.61
N SER A 333 4.74 15.98 -2.04
CA SER A 333 3.55 15.36 -2.63
C SER A 333 2.27 15.94 -2.02
N PHE A 334 1.41 16.53 -2.84
CA PHE A 334 0.13 17.10 -2.38
C PHE A 334 -0.94 16.03 -2.13
N ILE A 335 -1.72 16.19 -1.05
CA ILE A 335 -2.89 15.38 -0.75
C ILE A 335 -4.14 16.24 -0.53
N GLY A 336 -5.25 15.80 -1.13
CA GLY A 336 -6.51 16.53 -1.08
C GLY A 336 -6.47 17.86 -1.83
N ASN A 337 -7.31 18.81 -1.41
CA ASN A 337 -7.52 20.10 -2.09
C ASN A 337 -7.20 21.32 -1.20
N ARG A 338 -6.54 21.12 -0.05
CA ARG A 338 -6.27 22.18 0.94
C ARG A 338 -4.77 22.43 1.16
N GLY A 339 -3.94 22.13 0.17
CA GLY A 339 -2.50 22.41 0.22
C GLY A 339 -1.68 21.52 1.15
N LYS A 340 -2.26 20.47 1.72
CA LYS A 340 -1.55 19.50 2.57
C LYS A 340 -0.53 18.73 1.74
N ARG A 341 0.69 18.57 2.25
CA ARG A 341 1.80 17.89 1.60
C ARG A 341 2.41 16.81 2.50
N PHE A 342 3.04 15.83 1.87
CA PHE A 342 3.85 14.82 2.54
C PHE A 342 5.06 14.41 1.70
N GLY A 343 6.01 13.73 2.32
CA GLY A 343 7.13 13.09 1.67
C GLY A 343 8.03 12.38 2.66
N TYR A 344 9.16 11.87 2.18
CA TYR A 344 10.05 11.02 2.98
C TYR A 344 11.46 11.60 3.03
N ILE A 345 12.12 11.33 4.15
CA ILE A 345 13.52 11.65 4.41
C ILE A 345 14.15 10.46 5.13
N SER A 346 15.45 10.21 4.95
CA SER A 346 16.13 9.16 5.73
C SER A 346 16.18 9.54 7.21
N ASN A 347 16.19 8.55 8.11
CA ASN A 347 16.35 8.82 9.54
C ASN A 347 17.69 9.51 9.84
N GLU A 348 18.75 9.19 9.10
CA GLU A 348 20.05 9.83 9.25
C GLU A 348 19.99 11.33 8.98
N GLU A 349 19.41 11.74 7.85
CA GLU A 349 19.32 13.16 7.50
C GLU A 349 18.34 13.90 8.40
N PHE A 350 17.20 13.28 8.74
CA PHE A 350 16.28 13.82 9.73
C PHE A 350 16.98 14.04 11.08
N GLY A 351 17.72 13.05 11.56
CA GLY A 351 18.48 13.12 12.80
C GLY A 351 19.51 14.25 12.81
N ARG A 352 20.22 14.48 11.69
CA ARG A 352 21.13 15.63 11.55
C ARG A 352 20.40 16.96 11.67
N ILE A 353 19.23 17.10 11.03
CA ILE A 353 18.43 18.34 11.06
C ILE A 353 17.94 18.65 12.47
N ILE A 354 17.47 17.63 13.22
CA ILE A 354 16.88 17.82 14.56
C ILE A 354 17.85 17.58 15.73
N GLY A 355 19.12 17.26 15.45
CA GLY A 355 20.14 16.98 16.46
C GLY A 355 19.94 15.68 17.26
N VAL A 356 19.41 14.63 16.62
CA VAL A 356 19.14 13.31 17.22
C VAL A 356 19.89 12.20 16.48
N THR A 357 20.40 11.22 17.21
CA THR A 357 21.00 10.00 16.64
C THR A 357 19.98 8.86 16.70
N PHE A 358 19.76 8.19 15.57
CA PHE A 358 18.82 7.06 15.42
C PHE A 358 19.53 5.73 15.21
#